data_AF-A0A2K4Y6W8-F1
#
_entry.id   AF-A0A2K4Y6W8-F1
#
_cell.length_a   1.000
_cell.length_b   1.000
_cell.length_c   1.000
_cell.angle_alpha   90.00
_cell.angle_beta   90.00
_cell.angle_gamma   90.00
#
_symmetry.space_group_name_H-M   'P 1'
#
loop_
_entity.id
_entity.type
_entity.pdbx_description
1 polymer ?
#
loop_
_entity_poly.entity_id
_entity_poly.type
_entity_poly.pdbx_seq_one_letter_code
_entity_poly.pdbx_strand_id
1 'polypeptide(L)'
;MSRLTVDSTQVLDEPPVRIDAQEPTTTAEVVFKGRNVEIPDHFRVYVSQKLARLERFDKTIYLFDVELKHERNRRQRKSCQRVEITARGRGPVVRGEACADSFYSALESAVVRLESRLRRGKDRRKVHYGEKTPVSLAEATAVAPPASTFHNNNAPAQPHQHDTGDDDRDHQPGRVVRTKEHEATPMSVDDALYEMELVGHDFFLFYDKQTERPSVVYRRHAYDYGLIRLS
;
A
#
# COMPACT_ATOMS: atom_id res chain seq x y z
N MET A 1 -86.64 -0.67 14.27
CA MET A 1 -85.50 -0.47 15.19
C MET A 1 -84.30 -1.15 14.56
N SER A 2 -83.45 -0.38 13.89
CA SER A 2 -82.35 -0.91 13.06
C SER A 2 -81.07 -0.19 13.46
N ARG A 3 -80.03 -0.94 13.84
CA ARG A 3 -78.66 -0.44 13.87
C ARG A 3 -77.74 -1.52 13.32
N LEU A 4 -77.23 -1.25 12.13
CA LEU A 4 -76.18 -2.01 11.46
C LEU A 4 -74.87 -1.89 12.26
N THR A 5 -74.21 -3.03 12.48
CA THR A 5 -72.82 -3.11 12.90
C THR A 5 -71.96 -3.00 11.65
N VAL A 6 -71.09 -1.99 11.57
CA VAL A 6 -70.14 -1.80 10.47
C VAL A 6 -68.77 -2.26 10.97
N ASP A 7 -68.26 -3.34 10.37
CA ASP A 7 -66.86 -3.74 10.45
C ASP A 7 -65.99 -2.67 9.80
N SER A 8 -65.03 -2.13 10.56
CA SER A 8 -63.96 -1.27 10.05
C SER A 8 -62.63 -1.77 10.60
N THR A 9 -62.08 -2.79 9.95
CA THR A 9 -60.67 -3.18 10.05
C THR A 9 -59.80 -2.06 9.48
N GLN A 10 -59.29 -1.21 10.36
CA GLN A 10 -58.25 -0.23 10.01
C GLN A 10 -56.94 -0.97 9.73
N VAL A 11 -56.64 -1.16 8.45
CA VAL A 11 -55.29 -1.45 7.96
C VAL A 11 -54.53 -0.14 8.02
N LEU A 12 -53.56 -0.04 8.94
CA LEU A 12 -52.59 1.05 8.95
C LEU A 12 -51.65 0.84 7.76
N ASP A 13 -51.78 1.74 6.79
CA ASP A 13 -50.93 1.89 5.61
C ASP A 13 -49.55 2.36 6.08
N GLU A 14 -48.56 1.46 6.12
CA GLU A 14 -47.16 1.85 6.33
C GLU A 14 -46.69 2.66 5.12
N PRO A 15 -46.13 3.88 5.31
CA PRO A 15 -45.64 4.66 4.18
C PRO A 15 -44.50 3.91 3.49
N PRO A 16 -44.41 3.96 2.14
CA PRO A 16 -43.35 3.29 1.43
C PRO A 16 -42.00 3.88 1.87
N VAL A 17 -41.14 3.02 2.43
CA VAL A 17 -39.75 3.35 2.74
C VAL A 17 -39.10 3.78 1.41
N ARG A 18 -38.85 5.08 1.26
CA ARG A 18 -38.11 5.63 0.13
C ARG A 18 -36.65 5.20 0.24
N ILE A 19 -36.31 4.05 -0.34
CA ILE A 19 -34.92 3.62 -0.53
C ILE A 19 -34.43 4.22 -1.86
N ASP A 20 -34.24 5.54 -1.88
CA ASP A 20 -33.50 6.21 -2.96
C ASP A 20 -32.08 6.54 -2.46
N ALA A 21 -31.37 5.50 -2.02
CA ALA A 21 -29.92 5.52 -1.89
C ALA A 21 -29.41 4.30 -2.66
N GLN A 22 -29.06 4.50 -3.93
CA GLN A 22 -28.40 3.49 -4.75
C GLN A 22 -27.09 3.12 -4.04
N GLU A 23 -27.11 2.06 -3.23
CA GLU A 23 -25.90 1.56 -2.59
C GLU A 23 -24.89 1.17 -3.69
N PRO A 24 -23.60 1.49 -3.52
CA PRO A 24 -22.60 1.19 -4.53
C PRO A 24 -22.50 -0.33 -4.68
N THR A 25 -23.08 -0.85 -5.74
CA THR A 25 -22.96 -2.25 -6.12
C THR A 25 -21.58 -2.48 -6.74
N THR A 26 -20.92 -3.55 -6.32
CA THR A 26 -19.61 -3.96 -6.83
C THR A 26 -19.78 -4.45 -8.27
N THR A 27 -18.94 -3.99 -9.20
CA THR A 27 -18.97 -4.44 -10.60
C THR A 27 -18.31 -5.82 -10.76
N ALA A 28 -17.32 -6.11 -9.91
CA ALA A 28 -16.61 -7.38 -9.85
C ALA A 28 -17.44 -8.47 -9.16
N GLU A 29 -17.22 -9.72 -9.57
CA GLU A 29 -17.83 -10.89 -8.94
C GLU A 29 -17.23 -11.11 -7.55
N VAL A 30 -18.07 -11.31 -6.54
CA VAL A 30 -17.64 -11.58 -5.16
C VAL A 30 -18.00 -13.01 -4.78
N VAL A 31 -16.99 -13.85 -4.57
CA VAL A 31 -17.14 -15.25 -4.18
C VAL A 31 -16.84 -15.40 -2.69
N PHE A 32 -17.82 -15.90 -1.95
CA PHE A 32 -17.72 -16.12 -0.51
C PHE A 32 -17.45 -17.60 -0.19
N LYS A 33 -16.40 -17.88 0.60
CA LYS A 33 -16.04 -19.21 1.09
C LYS A 33 -15.91 -19.18 2.61
N GLY A 34 -16.58 -20.12 3.29
CA GLY A 34 -16.49 -20.29 4.74
C GLY A 34 -15.75 -21.58 5.10
N ARG A 35 -14.69 -21.49 5.90
CA ARG A 35 -14.08 -22.64 6.58
C ARG A 35 -14.52 -22.66 8.04
N ASN A 36 -15.36 -23.64 8.37
CA ASN A 36 -15.93 -23.83 9.72
C ASN A 36 -16.81 -22.65 10.18
N VAL A 37 -17.41 -21.92 9.24
CA VAL A 37 -18.24 -20.74 9.50
C VAL A 37 -19.36 -20.68 8.48
N GLU A 38 -20.58 -20.45 8.95
CA GLU A 38 -21.71 -20.06 8.12
C GLU A 38 -21.69 -18.54 7.94
N ILE A 39 -21.88 -18.06 6.72
CA ILE A 39 -21.77 -16.65 6.38
C ILE A 39 -23.18 -16.05 6.34
N PRO A 40 -23.54 -15.18 7.32
CA PRO A 40 -24.85 -14.53 7.32
C PRO A 40 -25.01 -13.55 6.15
N ASP A 41 -26.24 -13.34 5.69
CA ASP A 41 -26.52 -12.47 4.53
C ASP A 41 -26.14 -11.01 4.79
N HIS A 42 -26.39 -10.50 6.00
CA HIS A 42 -25.99 -9.15 6.39
C HIS A 42 -24.47 -8.95 6.26
N PHE A 43 -23.67 -9.99 6.51
CA PHE A 43 -22.23 -9.93 6.36
C PHE A 43 -21.81 -9.89 4.89
N ARG A 44 -22.54 -10.59 4.00
CA ARG A 44 -22.32 -10.53 2.55
C ARG A 44 -22.57 -9.12 2.01
N VAL A 45 -23.66 -8.49 2.43
CA VAL A 45 -23.98 -7.10 2.07
C VAL A 45 -22.88 -6.17 2.56
N TYR A 46 -22.47 -6.31 3.83
CA TYR A 46 -21.42 -5.49 4.42
C TYR A 46 -20.07 -5.61 3.68
N VAL A 47 -19.65 -6.83 3.36
CA VAL A 47 -18.42 -7.08 2.59
C VAL A 47 -18.52 -6.48 1.20
N SER A 48 -19.65 -6.65 0.52
CA SER A 48 -19.86 -6.12 -0.84
C SER A 48 -19.74 -4.60 -0.85
N GLN A 49 -20.36 -3.90 0.12
CA GLN A 49 -20.26 -2.46 0.26
C GLN A 49 -18.80 -1.99 0.51
N LYS A 50 -18.03 -2.75 1.29
CA LYS A 50 -16.62 -2.44 1.57
C LYS A 50 -15.71 -2.69 0.36
N LEU A 51 -15.94 -3.77 -0.38
CA LEU A 51 -15.18 -4.09 -1.60
C LEU A 51 -15.47 -3.12 -2.74
N ALA A 52 -16.70 -2.59 -2.84
CA ALA A 52 -17.04 -1.54 -3.81
C ALA A 52 -16.14 -0.30 -3.67
N ARG A 53 -15.70 0.03 -2.45
CA ARG A 53 -14.73 1.13 -2.22
C ARG A 53 -13.36 0.85 -2.84
N LEU A 54 -12.96 -0.42 -2.91
CA LEU A 54 -11.66 -0.83 -3.43
C LEU A 54 -11.61 -0.81 -4.97
N GLU A 55 -12.75 -1.00 -5.63
CA GLU A 55 -12.86 -0.90 -7.10
C GLU A 55 -12.47 0.50 -7.64
N ARG A 56 -12.63 1.55 -6.82
CA ARG A 56 -12.20 2.91 -7.18
C ARG A 56 -10.70 3.00 -7.47
N PHE A 57 -9.89 2.18 -6.79
CA PHE A 57 -8.44 2.20 -6.97
C PHE A 57 -8.02 1.47 -8.23
N ASP A 58 -8.56 0.27 -8.46
CA ASP A 58 -8.25 -0.56 -9.61
C ASP A 58 -9.53 -1.10 -10.27
N LYS A 59 -9.92 -0.45 -11.38
CA LYS A 59 -11.09 -0.83 -12.20
C LYS A 59 -10.88 -2.12 -13.00
N THR A 60 -9.68 -2.70 -12.96
CA THR A 60 -9.35 -3.91 -13.75
C THR A 60 -9.61 -5.21 -12.99
N ILE A 61 -10.02 -5.11 -11.72
CA ILE A 61 -10.39 -6.26 -10.88
C ILE A 61 -11.73 -6.81 -11.37
N TYR A 62 -11.80 -8.13 -11.57
CA TYR A 62 -13.01 -8.82 -12.01
C TYR A 62 -13.52 -9.85 -11.00
N LEU A 63 -12.67 -10.33 -10.08
CA LEU A 63 -13.04 -11.34 -9.09
C LEU A 63 -12.42 -11.04 -7.73
N PHE A 64 -13.25 -11.06 -6.69
CA PHE A 64 -12.84 -11.08 -5.29
C PHE A 64 -13.17 -12.44 -4.67
N ASP A 65 -12.14 -13.22 -4.34
CA ASP A 65 -12.29 -14.41 -3.49
C ASP A 65 -12.19 -13.98 -2.02
N VAL A 66 -13.27 -14.15 -1.25
CA VAL A 66 -13.31 -13.87 0.19
C VAL A 66 -13.45 -15.18 0.96
N GLU A 67 -12.44 -15.50 1.76
CA GLU A 67 -12.39 -16.69 2.58
C GLU A 67 -12.40 -16.34 4.07
N LEU A 68 -13.39 -16.85 4.79
CA LEU A 68 -13.54 -16.68 6.23
C LEU A 68 -13.10 -17.97 6.93
N LYS A 69 -12.29 -17.85 7.97
CA LYS A 69 -11.87 -18.97 8.80
C LYS A 69 -12.07 -18.63 10.27
N HIS A 70 -12.75 -19.53 10.99
CA HIS A 70 -12.80 -19.50 12.45
C HIS A 70 -11.91 -20.58 13.05
N GLU A 71 -11.01 -20.17 13.93
CA GLU A 71 -10.12 -21.05 14.68
C GLU A 71 -10.70 -21.32 16.07
N ARG A 72 -10.98 -22.60 16.39
CA ARG A 72 -11.62 -23.01 17.66
C ARG A 72 -10.67 -22.94 18.88
N ASN A 73 -9.38 -22.64 18.67
CA ASN A 73 -8.38 -22.73 19.72
C ASN A 73 -8.52 -21.61 20.78
N ARG A 74 -8.79 -22.00 22.03
CA ARG A 74 -9.03 -21.07 23.15
C ARG A 74 -7.84 -20.15 23.47
N ARG A 75 -6.60 -20.56 23.15
CA ARG A 75 -5.40 -19.73 23.36
C ARG A 75 -5.30 -18.57 22.38
N GLN A 76 -5.93 -18.69 21.22
CA GLN A 76 -5.87 -17.71 20.12
C GLN A 76 -7.15 -16.85 20.05
N ARG A 77 -7.81 -16.60 21.19
CA ARG A 77 -9.08 -15.82 21.22
C ARG A 77 -8.99 -14.45 20.57
N LYS A 78 -7.83 -13.80 20.62
CA LYS A 78 -7.62 -12.48 19.99
C LYS A 78 -7.44 -12.52 18.47
N SER A 79 -7.19 -13.71 17.92
CA SER A 79 -6.91 -13.94 16.49
C SER A 79 -7.69 -15.13 15.95
N CYS A 80 -8.86 -15.41 16.55
CA CYS A 80 -9.66 -16.59 16.23
C CYS A 80 -10.35 -16.45 14.87
N GLN A 81 -10.71 -15.22 14.50
CA GLN A 81 -11.29 -14.92 13.21
C GLN A 81 -10.21 -14.49 12.24
N ARG A 82 -10.10 -15.19 11.12
CA ARG A 82 -9.19 -14.85 10.02
C ARG A 82 -10.01 -14.62 8.77
N VAL A 83 -9.76 -13.49 8.12
CA VAL A 83 -10.36 -13.12 6.84
C VAL A 83 -9.23 -12.98 5.83
N GLU A 84 -9.44 -13.63 4.70
CA GLU A 84 -8.50 -13.63 3.60
C GLU A 84 -9.23 -13.22 2.33
N ILE A 85 -8.80 -12.11 1.73
CA ILE A 85 -9.40 -11.61 0.50
C ILE A 85 -8.33 -11.53 -0.59
N THR A 86 -8.62 -12.20 -1.70
CA THR A 86 -7.78 -12.26 -2.89
C THR A 86 -8.48 -11.53 -4.02
N ALA A 87 -7.92 -10.41 -4.44
CA ALA A 87 -8.38 -9.64 -5.59
C ALA A 87 -7.64 -10.11 -6.85
N ARG A 88 -8.40 -10.54 -7.86
CA ARG A 88 -7.90 -10.91 -9.18
C ARG A 88 -8.34 -9.88 -10.21
N GLY A 89 -7.37 -9.33 -10.92
CA GLY A 89 -7.60 -8.35 -11.98
C GLY A 89 -6.65 -8.54 -13.13
N ARG A 90 -6.63 -7.56 -14.03
CA ARG A 90 -5.67 -7.53 -15.15
C ARG A 90 -4.30 -7.05 -14.65
N GLY A 91 -3.59 -7.94 -13.96
CA GLY A 91 -2.26 -7.68 -13.39
C GLY A 91 -1.87 -8.68 -12.31
N PRO A 92 -0.86 -8.35 -11.46
CA PRO A 92 -0.46 -9.22 -10.36
C PRO A 92 -1.60 -9.42 -9.36
N VAL A 93 -1.73 -10.63 -8.83
CA VAL A 93 -2.75 -10.98 -7.84
C VAL A 93 -2.43 -10.29 -6.52
N VAL A 94 -3.43 -9.66 -5.91
CA VAL A 94 -3.27 -8.95 -4.63
C VAL A 94 -4.05 -9.66 -3.55
N ARG A 95 -3.36 -10.02 -2.48
CA ARG A 95 -3.95 -10.72 -1.32
C ARG A 95 -3.90 -9.84 -0.08
N GLY A 96 -4.96 -9.80 0.70
CA GLY A 96 -5.05 -9.16 1.99
C GLY A 96 -5.51 -10.18 3.04
N GLU A 97 -4.65 -10.44 4.02
CA GLU A 97 -4.97 -11.31 5.16
C GLU A 97 -5.01 -10.47 6.42
N ALA A 98 -5.99 -10.72 7.29
CA ALA A 98 -6.00 -10.21 8.64
C ALA A 98 -6.68 -11.18 9.61
N CYS A 99 -6.27 -11.08 10.88
CA CYS A 99 -6.85 -11.84 11.98
C CYS A 99 -7.30 -10.89 13.09
N ALA A 100 -8.43 -11.19 13.72
CA ALA A 100 -8.96 -10.44 14.85
C ALA A 100 -9.84 -11.33 15.75
N ASP A 101 -10.46 -10.70 16.75
CA ASP A 101 -11.46 -11.28 17.65
C ASP A 101 -12.85 -11.41 17.01
N SER A 102 -13.18 -10.52 16.06
CA SER A 102 -14.44 -10.49 15.30
C SER A 102 -14.20 -10.44 13.79
N PHE A 103 -15.13 -10.99 13.00
CA PHE A 103 -15.07 -10.95 11.54
C PHE A 103 -15.10 -9.52 10.99
N TYR A 104 -15.85 -8.62 11.63
CA TYR A 104 -15.91 -7.21 11.24
C TYR A 104 -14.54 -6.54 11.41
N SER A 105 -13.91 -6.72 12.56
CA SER A 105 -12.57 -6.19 12.85
C SER A 105 -11.50 -6.76 11.91
N ALA A 106 -11.59 -8.06 11.62
CA ALA A 106 -10.69 -8.72 10.68
C ALA A 106 -10.89 -8.21 9.24
N LEU A 107 -12.14 -8.01 8.82
CA LEU A 107 -12.46 -7.46 7.50
C LEU A 107 -11.90 -6.05 7.33
N GLU A 108 -12.15 -5.13 8.26
CA GLU A 108 -11.62 -3.76 8.17
C GLU A 108 -10.09 -3.75 8.08
N SER A 109 -9.44 -4.57 8.90
CA SER A 109 -7.98 -4.73 8.87
C SER A 109 -7.47 -5.30 7.54
N ALA A 110 -8.20 -6.26 6.95
CA ALA A 110 -7.87 -6.84 5.66
C ALA A 110 -8.07 -5.83 4.52
N VAL A 111 -9.14 -5.03 4.57
CA VAL A 111 -9.44 -3.96 3.59
C VAL A 111 -8.33 -2.91 3.59
N VAL A 112 -7.88 -2.43 4.76
CA VAL A 112 -6.77 -1.46 4.86
C VAL A 112 -5.47 -2.02 4.26
N ARG A 113 -5.18 -3.30 4.52
CA ARG A 113 -4.02 -3.99 3.93
C ARG A 113 -4.15 -4.13 2.42
N LEU A 114 -5.35 -4.43 1.91
CA LEU A 114 -5.62 -4.57 0.48
C LEU A 114 -5.54 -3.22 -0.23
N GLU A 115 -6.13 -2.17 0.34
CA GLU A 115 -6.09 -0.79 -0.16
C GLU A 115 -4.64 -0.31 -0.35
N SER A 116 -3.80 -0.49 0.68
CA SER A 116 -2.39 -0.13 0.62
C SER A 116 -1.64 -0.84 -0.52
N ARG A 117 -1.94 -2.13 -0.74
CA ARG A 117 -1.33 -2.93 -1.81
C ARG A 117 -1.84 -2.51 -3.19
N LEU A 118 -3.14 -2.25 -3.33
CA LEU A 118 -3.74 -1.78 -4.57
C LEU A 118 -3.21 -0.39 -4.96
N ARG A 119 -3.06 0.52 -3.99
CA ARG A 119 -2.45 1.83 -4.22
C ARG A 119 -1.01 1.70 -4.72
N ARG A 120 -0.16 0.92 -4.04
CA ARG A 120 1.23 0.64 -4.48
C ARG A 120 1.27 -0.02 -5.86
N GLY A 121 0.35 -0.94 -6.13
CA GLY A 121 0.23 -1.60 -7.44
C GLY A 121 -0.12 -0.61 -8.55
N LYS A 122 -1.08 0.28 -8.30
CA LYS A 122 -1.48 1.34 -9.23
C LYS A 122 -0.34 2.33 -9.47
N ASP A 123 0.33 2.78 -8.41
CA ASP A 123 1.43 3.74 -8.52
C ASP A 123 2.62 3.11 -9.25
N ARG A 124 2.93 1.83 -9.03
CA ARG A 124 3.94 1.10 -9.83
C ARG A 124 3.57 0.95 -11.31
N ARG A 125 2.27 0.86 -11.64
CA ARG A 125 1.79 0.82 -13.04
C ARG A 125 1.82 2.19 -13.72
N LYS A 126 1.87 3.29 -12.96
CA LYS A 126 2.18 4.61 -13.53
C LYS A 126 3.65 4.59 -13.93
N VAL A 127 3.88 4.26 -15.20
CA VAL A 127 5.22 4.24 -15.78
C VAL A 127 5.80 5.65 -15.73
N HIS A 128 6.87 5.83 -14.97
CA HIS A 128 7.70 7.04 -14.91
C HIS A 128 8.96 6.92 -15.78
N TYR A 129 8.92 6.12 -16.86
CA TYR A 129 10.07 5.93 -17.75
C TYR A 129 9.96 6.84 -18.97
N GLY A 130 11.00 7.66 -19.21
CA GLY A 130 11.13 8.57 -20.36
C GLY A 130 10.40 9.92 -20.21
N GLU A 131 10.15 10.60 -21.33
CA GLU A 131 9.53 11.94 -21.46
C GLU A 131 8.11 12.10 -20.87
N LYS A 132 7.52 11.05 -20.29
CA LYS A 132 6.18 11.06 -19.69
C LYS A 132 6.19 11.19 -18.18
N THR A 133 7.34 11.48 -17.58
CA THR A 133 7.40 11.94 -16.19
C THR A 133 6.69 13.29 -16.08
N PRO A 134 5.64 13.43 -15.24
CA PRO A 134 5.10 14.75 -14.98
C PRO A 134 6.21 15.62 -14.39
N VAL A 135 6.40 16.81 -14.96
CA VAL A 135 7.37 17.81 -14.50
C VAL A 135 7.20 17.96 -13.00
N SER A 136 8.31 17.77 -12.26
CA SER A 136 8.26 17.88 -10.82
C SER A 136 7.93 19.32 -10.41
N LEU A 137 7.24 19.53 -9.28
CA LEU A 137 6.91 20.89 -8.80
C LEU A 137 8.16 21.77 -8.66
N ALA A 138 9.29 21.18 -8.28
CA ALA A 138 10.59 21.86 -8.18
C ALA A 138 11.16 22.29 -9.55
N GLU A 139 10.97 21.47 -10.58
CA GLU A 139 11.38 21.79 -11.94
C GLU A 139 10.46 22.86 -12.57
N ALA A 140 9.16 22.82 -12.27
CA ALA A 140 8.21 23.85 -12.70
C ALA A 140 8.48 25.22 -12.04
N THR A 141 8.91 25.27 -10.78
CA THR A 141 9.29 26.53 -10.10
C THR A 141 10.69 27.01 -10.46
N ALA A 142 11.59 26.15 -10.96
CA ALA A 142 12.90 26.56 -11.45
C ALA A 142 12.84 27.33 -12.78
N VAL A 143 11.78 27.13 -13.58
CA VAL A 143 11.58 27.82 -14.88
C VAL A 143 10.87 29.18 -14.72
N ALA A 144 10.23 29.43 -13.59
CA ALA A 144 9.66 30.75 -13.31
C ALA A 144 10.80 31.75 -13.01
N PRO A 145 10.90 32.89 -13.74
CA PRO A 145 11.92 33.88 -13.43
C PRO A 145 11.73 34.38 -11.99
N PRO A 146 12.81 34.50 -11.20
CA PRO A 146 12.70 35.01 -9.84
C PRO A 146 12.12 36.41 -9.91
N ALA A 147 10.99 36.61 -9.23
CA ALA A 147 10.52 37.95 -8.93
C ALA A 147 11.67 38.70 -8.23
N SER A 148 12.07 39.78 -8.87
CA SER A 148 13.18 40.68 -8.55
C SER A 148 13.45 40.86 -7.05
N THR A 149 14.65 40.43 -6.67
CA THR A 149 15.64 41.16 -5.88
C THR A 149 15.16 42.24 -4.91
N PHE A 150 15.18 41.93 -3.61
CA PHE A 150 15.45 42.93 -2.57
C PHE A 150 16.79 42.59 -1.90
N HIS A 151 17.76 43.48 -2.11
CA HIS A 151 19.08 43.43 -1.47
C HIS A 151 18.96 43.81 0.01
N ASN A 152 19.63 43.06 0.89
CA ASN A 152 20.29 43.70 2.03
C ASN A 152 21.53 42.92 2.47
N ASN A 153 22.67 43.60 2.43
CA ASN A 153 23.99 43.12 2.82
C ASN A 153 24.13 43.09 4.34
N ASN A 154 24.51 41.95 4.91
CA ASN A 154 25.41 41.89 6.06
C ASN A 154 26.04 40.49 6.20
N ALA A 155 27.36 40.40 6.15
CA ALA A 155 28.16 39.19 6.44
C ALA A 155 28.63 39.25 7.92
N PRO A 156 28.93 38.14 8.65
CA PRO A 156 30.01 37.20 8.29
C PRO A 156 29.87 35.71 8.71
N ALA A 157 30.82 34.90 8.20
CA ALA A 157 31.38 33.64 8.72
C ALA A 157 30.61 32.30 8.59
N GLN A 158 31.34 31.28 8.07
CA GLN A 158 30.95 29.86 7.93
C GLN A 158 30.61 29.20 9.29
N PRO A 159 29.74 28.16 9.30
CA PRO A 159 30.28 26.80 9.30
C PRO A 159 29.45 25.78 8.50
N HIS A 160 30.11 24.70 8.10
CA HIS A 160 29.53 23.46 7.58
C HIS A 160 28.31 23.02 8.41
N GLN A 161 27.12 22.95 7.80
CA GLN A 161 25.95 22.34 8.42
C GLN A 161 25.74 20.95 7.85
N HIS A 162 26.04 19.96 8.70
CA HIS A 162 25.44 18.63 8.67
C HIS A 162 23.92 18.80 8.70
N ASP A 163 23.27 18.69 7.54
CA ASP A 163 21.80 18.66 7.51
C ASP A 163 21.34 17.26 7.89
N THR A 164 21.33 17.04 9.20
CA THR A 164 20.51 16.02 9.86
C THR A 164 19.08 16.57 9.90
N GLY A 165 18.48 16.66 8.71
CA GLY A 165 17.11 17.11 8.49
C GLY A 165 16.19 15.90 8.37
N ASP A 166 15.67 15.48 9.51
CA ASP A 166 14.56 14.54 9.66
C ASP A 166 13.29 15.10 8.99
N ASP A 167 13.12 14.84 7.69
CA ASP A 167 11.87 15.07 6.96
C ASP A 167 11.18 13.74 6.68
N ASP A 168 10.75 13.08 7.76
CA ASP A 168 10.07 11.78 7.74
C ASP A 168 8.59 11.87 7.31
N ARG A 169 8.15 12.96 6.66
CA ARG A 169 6.72 13.23 6.43
C ARG A 169 6.22 13.06 4.99
N ASP A 170 7.07 12.78 4.01
CA ASP A 170 6.63 12.66 2.60
C ASP A 170 7.30 11.51 1.82
N HIS A 171 7.49 10.35 2.45
CA HIS A 171 7.90 9.13 1.75
C HIS A 171 6.75 8.55 0.92
N GLN A 172 6.53 9.12 -0.27
CA GLN A 172 5.66 8.51 -1.28
C GLN A 172 6.33 7.24 -1.84
N PRO A 173 5.65 6.08 -1.82
CA PRO A 173 6.22 4.82 -2.30
C PRO A 173 6.50 4.90 -3.80
N GLY A 174 7.78 4.86 -4.20
CA GLY A 174 8.21 4.87 -5.61
C GLY A 174 9.15 6.03 -5.99
N ARG A 175 9.35 7.03 -5.12
CA ARG A 175 10.34 8.10 -5.34
C ARG A 175 11.73 7.55 -5.06
N VAL A 176 12.63 7.57 -6.07
CA VAL A 176 14.07 7.41 -5.82
C VAL A 176 14.53 8.65 -5.08
N VAL A 177 14.68 8.55 -3.76
CA VAL A 177 14.98 9.69 -2.87
C VAL A 177 16.38 10.23 -3.11
N ARG A 178 17.29 9.39 -3.59
CA ARG A 178 18.68 9.77 -3.82
C ARG A 178 19.29 8.92 -4.92
N THR A 179 19.84 9.57 -5.94
CA THR A 179 20.69 8.94 -6.95
C THR A 179 22.13 9.29 -6.61
N LYS A 180 22.95 8.28 -6.32
CA LYS A 180 24.40 8.45 -6.22
C LYS A 180 25.02 7.71 -7.39
N GLU A 181 25.67 8.46 -8.27
CA GLU A 181 26.50 7.92 -9.33
C GLU A 181 27.94 7.88 -8.80
N HIS A 182 28.54 6.70 -8.80
CA HIS A 182 29.89 6.48 -8.30
C HIS A 182 30.74 5.99 -9.47
N GLU A 183 31.81 6.72 -9.80
CA GLU A 183 32.83 6.21 -10.70
C GLU A 183 33.51 5.02 -10.01
N ALA A 184 33.34 3.82 -10.58
CA ALA A 184 33.80 2.58 -9.96
C ALA A 184 35.22 2.24 -10.42
N THR A 185 36.20 2.42 -9.55
CA THR A 185 37.54 1.81 -9.70
C THR A 185 37.44 0.30 -9.47
N PRO A 186 37.98 -0.54 -10.38
CA PRO A 186 38.02 -1.98 -10.17
C PRO A 186 38.78 -2.34 -8.88
N MET A 187 38.11 -3.01 -7.96
CA MET A 187 38.68 -3.40 -6.65
C MET A 187 38.32 -4.85 -6.31
N SER A 188 39.02 -5.43 -5.33
CA SER A 188 38.70 -6.80 -4.88
C SER A 188 37.53 -6.79 -3.88
N VAL A 189 37.00 -7.99 -3.59
CA VAL A 189 35.93 -8.16 -2.59
C VAL A 189 36.39 -7.70 -1.21
N ASP A 190 37.64 -8.01 -0.84
CA ASP A 190 38.20 -7.66 0.48
C ASP A 190 38.40 -6.14 0.62
N ASP A 191 38.85 -5.49 -0.45
CA ASP A 191 38.97 -4.03 -0.49
C ASP A 191 37.59 -3.35 -0.34
N ALA A 192 36.58 -3.89 -1.02
CA ALA A 192 35.21 -3.39 -0.92
C ALA A 192 34.62 -3.57 0.49
N LEU A 193 34.96 -4.65 1.19
CA LEU A 193 34.58 -4.84 2.60
C LEU A 193 35.28 -3.85 3.52
N TYR A 194 36.57 -3.60 3.30
CA TYR A 194 37.34 -2.61 4.06
C TYR A 194 36.73 -1.20 3.93
N GLU A 195 36.42 -0.77 2.71
CA GLU A 195 35.76 0.52 2.44
C GLU A 195 34.34 0.58 3.02
N MET A 196 33.58 -0.52 2.94
CA MET A 196 32.26 -0.61 3.55
C MET A 196 32.30 -0.41 5.07
N GLU A 197 33.29 -1.00 5.76
CA GLU A 197 33.51 -0.84 7.19
C GLU A 197 33.97 0.57 7.54
N LEU A 198 34.87 1.15 6.74
CA LEU A 198 35.43 2.48 6.95
C LEU A 198 34.37 3.58 6.80
N VAL A 199 33.51 3.46 5.78
CA VAL A 199 32.40 4.39 5.53
C VAL A 199 31.22 4.11 6.48
N GLY A 200 31.15 2.92 7.07
CA GLY A 200 30.10 2.52 8.01
C GLY A 200 28.75 2.31 7.34
N HIS A 201 28.71 1.88 6.07
CA HIS A 201 27.48 1.59 5.34
C HIS A 201 27.10 0.11 5.39
N ASP A 202 25.80 -0.19 5.27
CA ASP A 202 25.30 -1.58 5.32
C ASP A 202 25.53 -2.36 4.01
N PHE A 203 25.78 -1.64 2.91
CA PHE A 203 26.10 -2.21 1.61
C PHE A 203 27.09 -1.32 0.85
N PHE A 204 27.87 -1.93 -0.04
CA PHE A 204 28.83 -1.23 -0.89
C PHE A 204 28.80 -1.81 -2.30
N LEU A 205 28.59 -0.94 -3.31
CA LEU A 205 28.58 -1.27 -4.72
C LEU A 205 29.97 -1.02 -5.30
N PHE A 206 30.55 -2.02 -5.95
CA PHE A 206 31.88 -1.93 -6.54
C PHE A 206 31.94 -2.71 -7.87
N TYR A 207 33.01 -2.48 -8.62
CA TYR A 207 33.32 -3.27 -9.81
C TYR A 207 34.40 -4.29 -9.45
N ASP A 208 34.09 -5.58 -9.54
CA ASP A 208 34.99 -6.65 -9.12
C ASP A 208 36.10 -6.85 -10.16
N LYS A 209 37.35 -6.66 -9.75
CA LYS A 209 38.53 -6.83 -10.61
C LYS A 209 38.74 -8.28 -11.09
N GLN A 210 38.29 -9.29 -10.34
CA GLN A 210 38.50 -10.69 -10.72
C GLN A 210 37.46 -11.18 -11.74
N THR A 211 36.22 -10.72 -11.59
CA THR A 211 35.11 -11.19 -12.40
C THR A 211 34.66 -10.19 -13.46
N GLU A 212 35.20 -8.97 -13.46
CA GLU A 212 34.86 -7.86 -14.34
C GLU A 212 33.36 -7.53 -14.34
N ARG A 213 32.74 -7.67 -13.16
CA ARG A 213 31.29 -7.54 -12.97
C ARG A 213 30.93 -6.55 -11.87
N PRO A 214 29.87 -5.76 -12.07
CA PRO A 214 29.27 -5.00 -10.98
C PRO A 214 28.78 -5.93 -9.87
N SER A 215 29.26 -5.67 -8.66
CA SER A 215 29.04 -6.50 -7.49
C SER A 215 28.70 -5.64 -6.28
N VAL A 216 27.92 -6.19 -5.34
CA VAL A 216 27.50 -5.52 -4.10
C VAL A 216 27.84 -6.41 -2.92
N VAL A 217 28.64 -5.90 -1.98
CA VAL A 217 28.79 -6.51 -0.64
C VAL A 217 27.76 -5.90 0.32
N TYR A 218 27.23 -6.69 1.25
CA TYR A 218 26.28 -6.22 2.26
C TYR A 218 26.41 -7.00 3.58
N ARG A 219 26.02 -6.37 4.68
CA ARG A 219 26.02 -6.99 6.01
C ARG A 219 24.81 -7.90 6.21
N ARG A 220 25.03 -9.11 6.76
CA ARG A 220 24.02 -10.07 7.20
C ARG A 220 23.91 -10.10 8.72
N HIS A 221 22.89 -10.77 9.23
CA HIS A 221 22.72 -11.00 10.66
C HIS A 221 23.91 -11.79 11.23
N ALA A 222 24.29 -11.52 12.48
CA ALA A 222 25.40 -12.16 13.19
C ALA A 222 26.83 -11.86 12.65
N TYR A 223 27.06 -10.67 12.07
CA TYR A 223 28.37 -10.22 11.54
C TYR A 223 28.86 -10.95 10.29
N ASP A 224 27.98 -11.70 9.62
CA ASP A 224 28.30 -12.30 8.32
C ASP A 224 28.25 -11.28 7.18
N TYR A 225 29.03 -11.52 6.12
CA TYR A 225 29.02 -10.72 4.90
C TYR A 225 28.40 -11.50 3.73
N GLY A 226 27.60 -10.83 2.92
CA GLY A 226 27.00 -11.37 1.70
C GLY A 226 27.49 -10.65 0.46
N LEU A 227 27.53 -11.37 -0.68
CA LEU A 227 27.94 -10.84 -1.98
C LEU A 227 26.86 -11.11 -3.03
N ILE A 228 26.44 -10.08 -3.76
CA ILE A 228 25.52 -10.15 -4.90
C ILE A 228 26.28 -9.71 -6.14
N ARG A 229 26.17 -10.46 -7.25
CA ARG A 229 26.79 -10.11 -8.53
C ARG A 229 25.74 -10.08 -9.63
N LEU A 230 25.92 -9.20 -10.61
CA LEU A 230 25.12 -9.20 -11.83
C LEU A 230 25.80 -10.09 -12.89
N SER A 231 24.98 -10.83 -13.65
CA SER A 231 25.40 -11.74 -14.72
C SER A 231 25.25 -11.12 -16.09
#